data_AF-A0A3D0I2M2-F1
#
_entry.id   AF-A0A3D0I2M2-F1
#
_cell.length_a   1.000
_cell.length_b   1.000
_cell.length_c   1.000
_cell.angle_alpha   90.00
_cell.angle_beta   90.00
_cell.angle_gamma   90.00
#
_symmetry.space_group_name_H-M   'P 1'
#
loop_
_entity.id
_entity.type
_entity.pdbx_description
1 polymer ?
#
loop_
_entity_poly.entity_id
_entity_poly.type
_entity_poly.pdbx_seq_one_letter_code
_entity_poly.pdbx_strand_id
1 'polypeptide(L)' 'VLLLDEPLRGIDAPSQTEILGALRGELAGRTVIWVSHSDEELGAVADRRAELTAGYLREAPRLWTAA' A
#
# COMPACT_ATOMS: atom_id res chain seq x y z
N VAL A 1 12.12 9.47 -0.63
CA VAL A 1 11.20 8.49 -1.25
C VAL A 1 11.56 7.11 -0.73
N LEU A 2 10.57 6.33 -0.27
CA LEU A 2 10.75 4.95 0.18
C LEU A 2 10.01 4.02 -0.78
N LEU A 3 10.62 2.91 -1.19
CA LEU A 3 9.99 1.85 -1.96
C LEU A 3 9.88 0.61 -1.06
N LEU A 4 8.66 0.12 -0.89
CA LEU A 4 8.36 -1.08 -0.13
C LEU A 4 7.76 -2.10 -1.08
N ASP A 5 8.45 -3.23 -1.27
CA ASP A 5 8.02 -4.31 -2.15
C ASP A 5 7.55 -5.51 -1.31
N GLU A 6 6.26 -5.80 -1.37
CA GLU A 6 5.58 -6.85 -0.61
C GLU A 6 5.91 -6.82 0.91
N PRO A 7 5.85 -5.63 1.58
CA PRO A 7 6.41 -5.44 2.92
C PRO A 7 5.70 -6.22 4.04
N LEU A 8 4.47 -6.69 3.80
CA LEU A 8 3.65 -7.41 4.78
C LEU A 8 3.41 -8.89 4.40
N ARG A 9 4.12 -9.38 3.38
CA ARG A 9 3.94 -10.72 2.85
C ARG A 9 4.24 -11.79 3.91
N GLY A 10 3.30 -12.71 4.10
CA GLY A 10 3.44 -13.82 5.05
C GLY A 10 3.16 -13.44 6.50
N ILE A 11 2.67 -12.22 6.76
CA ILE A 11 2.22 -11.75 8.06
C ILE A 11 0.71 -11.95 8.17
N ASP A 12 0.21 -12.40 9.31
CA ASP A 12 -1.23 -12.51 9.57
C ASP A 12 -1.91 -11.13 9.70
N ALA A 13 -3.19 -11.03 9.34
CA ALA A 13 -3.93 -9.76 9.29
C ALA A 13 -3.89 -8.94 10.60
N PRO A 14 -4.02 -9.53 11.81
CA PRO A 14 -3.78 -8.82 13.06
C PRO A 14 -2.40 -8.16 13.15
N SER A 15 -1.34 -8.94 12.92
CA SER A 15 0.04 -8.44 12.96
C SER A 15 0.31 -7.37 11.89
N GLN A 16 -0.29 -7.50 10.69
CA GLN A 16 -0.22 -6.47 9.66
C GLN A 16 -0.77 -5.13 10.15
N THR A 17 -1.93 -5.14 10.82
CA THR A 17 -2.56 -3.94 11.37
C THR A 17 -1.67 -3.26 12.41
N GLU A 18 -1.03 -4.03 13.29
CA GLU A 18 -0.09 -3.53 14.30
C GLU A 18 1.14 -2.87 13.66
N ILE A 19 1.74 -3.54 12.68
CA ILE A 19 2.91 -3.03 11.94
C ILE A 19 2.56 -1.73 11.22
N LEU A 20 1.43 -1.70 10.51
CA LEU A 20 0.96 -0.48 9.84
C LEU A 20 0.73 0.65 10.85
N GLY A 21 0.14 0.35 12.00
CA GLY A 21 -0.04 1.30 13.09
C GLY A 21 1.29 1.91 13.57
N ALA A 22 2.31 1.08 13.78
CA ALA A 22 3.64 1.52 14.20
C ALA A 22 4.36 2.33 13.10
N LEU A 23 4.21 1.96 11.83
CA LEU A 23 4.88 2.63 10.70
C LEU A 23 4.28 3.99 10.36
N ARG A 24 3.00 4.26 10.68
CA ARG A 24 2.33 5.52 10.31
C ARG A 24 3.12 6.78 10.66
N GLY A 25 3.72 6.84 11.85
CA GLY A 25 4.52 7.98 12.28
C GLY A 25 5.82 8.15 11.50
N GLU A 26 6.49 7.04 11.17
CA GLU A 26 7.75 7.03 10.44
C GLU A 26 7.58 7.35 8.95
N LEU A 27 6.44 6.97 8.38
CA LEU A 27 6.08 7.24 6.99
C LEU A 27 5.53 8.67 6.79
N ALA A 28 5.11 9.34 7.86
CA ALA A 28 4.59 10.69 7.80
C ALA A 28 5.58 11.67 7.16
N GLY A 29 5.11 12.47 6.20
CA GLY A 29 5.93 13.45 5.49
C GLY A 29 6.89 12.87 4.44
N ARG A 30 6.85 11.55 4.20
CA ARG A 30 7.64 10.88 3.16
C ARG A 30 6.73 10.48 1.99
N THR A 31 7.26 10.57 0.77
CA THR A 31 6.66 9.87 -0.37
C THR A 31 7.02 8.38 -0.27
N VAL A 32 6.00 7.52 -0.23
CA VAL A 32 6.12 6.06 -0.19
C VAL A 32 5.52 5.47 -1.47
N ILE A 33 6.24 4.56 -2.09
CA ILE A 33 5.73 3.68 -3.15
C ILE A 33 5.56 2.31 -2.49
N TRP A 34 4.30 1.89 -2.33
CA TRP A 34 3.94 0.60 -1.76
C TRP A 34 3.54 -0.35 -2.89
N VAL A 35 4.29 -1.44 -3.06
CA VAL A 35 3.99 -2.49 -4.03
C VAL A 35 3.44 -3.68 -3.26
N SER A 36 2.21 -4.06 -3.59
CA SER A 36 1.54 -5.21 -3.01
C SER A 36 0.52 -5.74 -4.01
N HIS A 37 0.30 -7.04 -4.01
CA HIS A 37 -0.81 -7.68 -4.70
C HIS A 37 -2.09 -7.75 -3.86
N SER A 38 -2.09 -7.24 -2.62
CA SER A 38 -3.23 -7.25 -1.70
C SER A 38 -4.04 -5.95 -1.77
N ASP A 39 -5.27 -6.04 -2.24
CA ASP A 39 -6.20 -4.90 -2.27
C ASP A 39 -6.55 -4.38 -0.87
N GLU A 40 -6.60 -5.27 0.12
CA GLU A 40 -6.85 -4.92 1.52
C GLU A 40 -5.71 -4.08 2.09
N GLU A 41 -4.46 -4.51 1.88
CA GLU A 41 -3.28 -3.75 2.31
C GLU A 41 -3.23 -2.38 1.63
N LEU A 42 -3.35 -2.35 0.30
CA LEU A 42 -3.34 -1.11 -0.46
C LEU A 42 -4.47 -0.18 -0.04
N GLY A 43 -5.65 -0.71 0.26
CA GLY A 43 -6.79 0.06 0.78
C GLY A 43 -6.51 0.69 2.15
N ALA A 44 -5.65 0.08 2.97
CA ALA A 44 -5.30 0.59 4.29
C ALA A 44 -4.20 1.66 4.27
N VAL A 45 -3.35 1.71 3.24
CA VAL A 45 -2.15 2.57 3.22
C VAL A 45 -2.05 3.58 2.08
N ALA A 46 -2.72 3.36 0.95
CA ALA A 46 -2.42 4.09 -0.28
C ALA A 46 -3.29 5.34 -0.46
N ASP A 47 -2.65 6.51 -0.62
CA ASP A 47 -3.33 7.75 -1.01
C ASP A 47 -3.74 7.74 -2.50
N ARG A 48 -2.97 7.02 -3.34
CA ARG A 48 -3.14 6.88 -4.79
C ARG A 48 -2.77 5.47 -5.20
N ARG A 49 -3.40 4.98 -6.27
CA ARG A 49 -3.16 3.64 -6.81
C ARG A 49 -2.75 3.71 -8.28
N ALA A 50 -1.81 2.86 -8.65
CA ALA A 50 -1.48 2.54 -10.02
C ALA A 50 -1.44 1.03 -10.17
N GLU A 51 -1.94 0.53 -11.30
CA GLU A 51 -1.95 -0.88 -11.66
C GLU A 51 -0.86 -1.13 -12.70
N LEU A 52 0.02 -2.10 -12.44
CA LEU A 52 1.05 -2.53 -13.37
C LEU A 52 0.65 -3.89 -13.96
N THR A 53 0.20 -3.88 -15.21
CA THR A 53 -0.28 -5.09 -15.89
C THR A 53 0.41 -5.24 -17.24
N ALA A 54 1.01 -6.41 -17.48
CA ALA A 54 1.75 -6.72 -18.71
C ALA A 54 2.82 -5.68 -19.09
N GLY A 55 3.50 -5.08 -18.11
CA GLY A 55 4.53 -4.06 -18.32
C GLY A 55 4.00 -2.64 -18.54
N TYR A 56 2.68 -2.43 -18.45
CA TYR A 56 2.05 -1.11 -18.59
C TYR A 56 1.51 -0.63 -17.25
N LEU A 57 1.93 0.58 -16.85
CA LEU A 57 1.42 1.24 -15.65
C LEU A 57 0.20 2.11 -16.01
N ARG A 58 -0.90 1.94 -15.27
CA ARG A 58 -2.12 2.74 -15.40
C ARG A 58 -2.49 3.33 -14.06
N GLU A 59 -2.69 4.64 -13.99
CA GLU A 59 -3.22 5.27 -12.77
C GLU A 59 -4.70 4.92 -12.61
N ALA A 60 -5.08 4.40 -11.44
CA ALA A 60 -6.47 4.12 -11.12
C ALA A 60 -7.19 5.44 -10.74
N PRO A 61 -8.48 5.62 -11.11
CA PRO A 61 -9.22 6.84 -10.79
C PRO A 61 -9.32 7.08 -9.28
N ARG A 62 -9.33 8.36 -8.87
CA ARG A 62 -9.34 8.81 -7.46
C ARG A 62 -10.59 8.41 -6.65
N LEU A 63 -11.61 7.87 -7.29
CA LEU A 63 -12.84 7.41 -6.63
C LEU A 63 -12.66 5.96 -6.17
N TRP A 64 -11.77 5.75 -5.20
CA TRP A 64 -11.68 4.49 -4.47
C TRP A 64 -12.47 4.65 -3.17
N THR A 65 -13.65 4.05 -3.12
CA THR A 65 -14.29 3.71 -1.84
C THR A 65 -13.88 2.29 -1.52
N ALA A 66 -13.01 2.12 -0.52
CA ALA A 66 -12.88 0.85 0.17
C ALA A 66 -14.29 0.47 0.65
N ALA A 67 -14.81 -0.66 0.18
CA ALA A 67 -16.00 -1.27 0.74
C ALA A 67 -15.66 -1.92 2.08
#